data_AF-A0A932GT03-F1
#
_entry.id   AF-A0A932GT03-F1
#
_cell.length_a   1.000
_cell.length_b   1.000
_cell.length_c   1.000
_cell.angle_alpha   90.00
_cell.angle_beta   90.00
_cell.angle_gamma   90.00
#
_symmetry.space_group_name_H-M   'P 1'
#
loop_
_entity.id
_entity.type
_entity.pdbx_description
1 polymer ?
#
loop_
_entity_poly.entity_id
_entity_poly.type
_entity_poly.pdbx_seq_one_letter_code
_entity_poly.pdbx_strand_id
1 'polypeptide(L)'
;MDATKTKKETKPKLGTKTRDNRGAGHRHGAGAPRRGGSGGAFGGGEGKGGRSRRPSRSRSGGEGKNEFAQKVLSVRRVARVVQGGRRFSFSTTVVIGDRNGAVGLGTGKASDTALAIEKAIRDA
;
A
#
# COMPACT_ATOMS: atom_id res chain seq x y z
N MET A 1 22.14 -16.66 65.79
CA MET A 1 21.06 -15.78 65.32
C MET A 1 21.60 -14.99 64.15
N ASP A 2 21.25 -15.45 62.95
CA ASP A 2 21.56 -14.92 61.63
C ASP A 2 21.15 -13.47 61.40
N ALA A 3 21.95 -12.75 60.61
CA ALA A 3 21.49 -12.15 59.36
C ALA A 3 22.64 -11.40 58.66
N THR A 4 23.30 -12.10 57.73
CA THR A 4 24.05 -11.47 56.63
C THR A 4 23.07 -10.70 55.74
N LYS A 5 23.09 -9.36 55.76
CA LYS A 5 22.22 -8.56 54.91
C LYS A 5 22.82 -8.42 53.51
N THR A 6 22.29 -9.24 52.61
CA THR A 6 22.63 -9.35 51.20
C THR A 6 22.16 -8.14 50.38
N LYS A 7 23.06 -7.69 49.51
CA LYS A 7 22.97 -6.78 48.37
C LYS A 7 21.58 -6.63 47.71
N LYS A 8 21.15 -5.40 47.45
CA LYS A 8 20.33 -5.05 46.27
C LYS A 8 20.80 -3.72 45.68
N GLU A 9 21.73 -3.82 44.74
CA GLU A 9 22.01 -2.76 43.77
C GLU A 9 20.78 -2.58 42.88
N THR A 10 20.17 -1.40 42.92
CA THR A 10 19.11 -0.99 42.00
C THR A 10 19.74 -0.47 40.71
N LYS A 11 19.55 -1.22 39.61
CA LYS A 11 19.94 -0.76 38.26
C LYS A 11 19.14 0.49 37.89
N PRO A 12 19.76 1.57 37.35
CA PRO A 12 19.02 2.72 36.87
C PRO A 12 18.18 2.33 35.64
N LYS A 13 16.89 2.68 35.65
CA LYS A 13 15.99 2.44 34.52
C LYS A 13 16.37 3.40 33.38
N LEU A 14 16.78 2.82 32.25
CA LEU A 14 17.04 3.55 31.02
C LEU A 14 15.71 4.14 30.50
N GLY A 15 15.54 5.45 30.66
CA GLY A 15 14.34 6.17 30.21
C GLY A 15 14.18 6.03 28.69
N THR A 16 13.02 5.57 28.24
CA THR A 16 12.62 5.62 26.84
C THR A 16 12.41 7.08 26.45
N LYS A 17 13.38 7.68 25.76
CA LYS A 17 13.20 8.99 25.12
C LYS A 17 12.16 8.84 24.01
N THR A 18 10.91 9.22 24.31
CA THR A 18 9.92 9.58 23.29
C THR A 18 10.55 10.65 22.41
N ARG A 19 10.91 10.31 21.17
CA ARG A 19 11.33 11.30 20.18
C ARG A 19 10.08 11.97 19.64
N ASP A 20 9.77 13.15 20.18
CA ASP A 20 8.79 14.05 19.59
C ASP A 20 9.25 14.47 18.19
N ASN A 21 8.55 14.01 17.16
CA ASN A 21 8.80 14.42 15.77
C ASN A 21 8.14 15.78 15.50
N ARG A 22 8.56 16.81 16.23
CA ARG A 22 8.22 18.21 15.95
C ARG A 22 9.28 18.79 15.01
N GLY A 23 8.98 18.73 13.71
CA GLY A 23 9.76 19.40 12.68
C GLY A 23 8.88 19.87 11.53
N ALA A 24 9.07 21.14 11.16
CA ALA A 24 8.62 21.84 9.94
C ALA A 24 7.21 22.47 9.93
N GLY A 25 7.10 23.62 10.60
CA GLY A 25 6.02 24.58 10.36
C GLY A 25 6.04 25.15 8.94
N HIS A 26 4.89 25.12 8.28
CA HIS A 26 4.63 25.88 7.07
C HIS A 26 4.00 27.21 7.48
N ARG A 27 4.81 28.28 7.49
CA ARG A 27 4.33 29.65 7.70
C ARG A 27 3.75 30.17 6.39
N HIS A 28 2.43 30.13 6.23
CA HIS A 28 1.76 30.97 5.25
C HIS A 28 1.41 32.31 5.90
N GLY A 29 1.98 33.38 5.32
CA GLY A 29 1.92 34.74 5.83
C GLY A 29 0.51 35.33 5.86
N ALA A 30 0.39 36.35 6.70
CA ALA A 30 -0.79 37.20 6.84
C ALA A 30 -1.09 37.94 5.52
N GLY A 31 -2.31 37.77 5.02
CA GLY A 31 -2.93 38.58 3.98
C GLY A 31 -4.39 38.83 4.35
N ALA A 32 -4.78 40.10 4.43
CA ALA A 32 -6.00 40.62 5.05
C ALA A 32 -7.34 40.09 4.47
N PRO A 33 -8.45 40.10 5.25
CA PRO A 33 -9.79 39.84 4.73
C PRO A 33 -10.32 41.07 3.97
N ARG A 34 -10.63 40.93 2.68
CA ARG A 34 -11.37 41.94 1.92
C ARG A 34 -12.86 41.62 1.89
N ARG A 35 -13.59 42.45 2.64
CA ARG A 35 -15.04 42.54 2.80
C ARG A 35 -15.68 43.28 1.61
N GLY A 36 -16.71 42.67 1.00
CA GLY A 36 -17.88 43.36 0.44
C GLY A 36 -17.89 43.72 -1.06
N GLY A 37 -19.02 43.41 -1.72
CA GLY A 37 -19.43 43.86 -3.07
C GLY A 37 -20.21 42.75 -3.81
N SER A 38 -21.50 42.52 -3.54
CA SER A 38 -22.70 43.16 -4.14
C SER A 38 -23.16 42.53 -5.47
N GLY A 39 -24.30 41.82 -5.41
CA GLY A 39 -25.36 41.85 -6.44
C GLY A 39 -25.12 41.15 -7.79
N GLY A 40 -25.96 40.15 -8.09
CA GLY A 40 -26.07 39.53 -9.42
C GLY A 40 -26.60 38.10 -9.30
N ALA A 41 -27.87 37.93 -8.94
CA ALA A 41 -28.95 37.70 -9.88
C ALA A 41 -28.93 36.28 -10.49
N PHE A 42 -29.76 35.44 -9.85
CA PHE A 42 -30.33 34.19 -10.35
C PHE A 42 -30.74 34.34 -11.82
N GLY A 43 -30.07 33.60 -12.71
CA GLY A 43 -30.35 33.57 -14.15
C GLY A 43 -30.22 32.15 -14.65
N GLY A 44 -31.35 31.59 -15.12
CA GLY A 44 -31.47 30.22 -15.60
C GLY A 44 -30.55 29.89 -16.77
N GLY A 45 -30.17 28.62 -16.85
CA GLY A 45 -29.34 28.06 -17.89
C GLY A 45 -29.54 26.56 -17.96
N GLU A 46 -30.75 26.15 -18.31
CA GLU A 46 -31.11 24.80 -18.68
C GLU A 46 -30.52 24.51 -20.07
N GLY A 47 -29.66 23.50 -20.17
CA GLY A 47 -29.31 22.91 -21.46
C GLY A 47 -27.81 22.79 -21.77
N LYS A 48 -27.37 21.52 -21.81
CA LYS A 48 -26.47 20.87 -22.80
C LYS A 48 -25.27 20.18 -22.17
N GLY A 49 -25.18 18.88 -22.45
CA GLY A 49 -23.93 18.13 -22.32
C GLY A 49 -24.16 16.70 -21.86
N GLY A 50 -24.78 15.88 -22.72
CA GLY A 50 -24.78 14.43 -22.55
C GLY A 50 -23.35 13.94 -22.36
N ARG A 51 -23.01 13.54 -21.12
CA ARG A 51 -21.80 12.76 -20.88
C ARG A 51 -22.15 11.33 -21.24
N SER A 52 -21.98 11.06 -22.53
CA SER A 52 -21.88 9.74 -23.11
C SER A 52 -21.25 8.80 -22.10
N ARG A 53 -22.02 7.77 -21.72
CA ARG A 53 -21.56 6.62 -20.95
C ARG A 53 -20.22 6.22 -21.56
N ARG A 54 -19.11 6.51 -20.88
CA ARG A 54 -17.80 5.98 -21.27
C ARG A 54 -18.02 4.48 -21.36
N PRO A 55 -17.95 3.84 -22.55
CA PRO A 55 -17.98 2.41 -22.58
C PRO A 55 -16.83 1.96 -21.69
N SER A 56 -17.17 1.14 -20.71
CA SER A 56 -16.24 0.27 -20.02
C SER A 56 -15.23 -0.17 -21.06
N ARG A 57 -13.99 0.30 -20.92
CA ARG A 57 -12.87 -0.28 -21.64
C ARG A 57 -12.84 -1.68 -21.11
N SER A 58 -13.49 -2.58 -21.85
CA SER A 58 -13.25 -4.00 -21.81
C SER A 58 -11.74 -4.09 -21.80
N ARG A 59 -11.20 -4.34 -20.60
CA ARG A 59 -9.92 -5.00 -20.50
C ARG A 59 -10.22 -6.36 -21.11
N SER A 60 -10.11 -6.44 -22.43
CA SER A 60 -9.68 -7.63 -23.11
C SER A 60 -8.35 -7.96 -22.45
N GLY A 61 -8.42 -8.62 -21.29
CA GLY A 61 -7.30 -9.32 -20.71
C GLY A 61 -6.93 -10.30 -21.79
N GLY A 62 -5.94 -9.90 -22.60
CA GLY A 62 -5.53 -10.67 -23.75
C GLY A 62 -5.20 -12.06 -23.26
N GLU A 63 -6.05 -13.00 -23.62
CA GLU A 63 -5.70 -14.40 -23.72
C GLU A 63 -4.74 -14.53 -24.91
N GLY A 64 -3.57 -13.91 -24.76
CA GLY A 64 -2.39 -14.24 -25.53
C GLY A 64 -2.04 -15.65 -25.12
N LYS A 65 -2.28 -16.59 -26.02
CA LYS A 65 -1.87 -17.99 -25.90
C LYS A 65 -0.39 -17.98 -25.51
N ASN A 66 -0.12 -18.27 -24.24
CA ASN A 66 1.21 -18.15 -23.69
C ASN A 66 2.08 -19.25 -24.29
N GLU A 67 2.88 -18.88 -25.29
CA GLU A 67 4.03 -19.66 -25.76
C GLU A 67 5.02 -19.90 -24.60
N PHE A 68 4.93 -19.05 -23.57
CA PHE A 68 5.69 -19.14 -22.35
C PHE A 68 5.07 -20.12 -21.33
N ALA A 69 5.85 -21.10 -20.92
CA ALA A 69 5.53 -21.96 -19.79
C ALA A 69 5.75 -21.21 -18.47
N GLN A 70 4.80 -21.36 -17.54
CA GLN A 70 4.86 -20.76 -16.21
C GLN A 70 5.11 -21.82 -15.12
N LYS A 71 5.95 -21.49 -14.15
CA LYS A 71 6.24 -22.36 -13.00
C LYS A 71 6.30 -21.54 -11.72
N VAL A 72 5.57 -21.97 -10.69
CA VAL A 72 5.61 -21.37 -9.36
C VAL A 72 6.87 -21.85 -8.65
N LEU A 73 7.70 -20.91 -8.20
CA LEU A 73 8.95 -21.23 -7.50
C LEU A 73 8.75 -21.30 -5.99
N SER A 74 8.03 -20.34 -5.42
CA SER A 74 7.82 -20.27 -3.98
C SER A 74 6.49 -19.59 -3.65
N VAL A 75 5.76 -20.17 -2.70
CA VAL A 75 4.59 -19.56 -2.07
C VAL A 75 4.88 -19.44 -0.58
N ARG A 76 4.77 -18.24 -0.03
CA ARG A 76 5.06 -17.95 1.36
C ARG A 76 3.92 -17.19 2.00
N ARG A 77 3.48 -17.64 3.18
CA ARG A 77 2.57 -16.87 4.03
C ARG A 77 3.38 -15.88 4.86
N VAL A 78 3.30 -14.60 4.53
CA VAL A 78 3.97 -13.49 5.23
C VAL A 78 2.99 -12.72 6.11
N ALA A 79 3.46 -12.01 7.13
CA ALA A 79 2.59 -11.30 8.08
C ALA A 79 3.01 -9.86 8.34
N ARG A 80 2.03 -8.95 8.45
CA ARG A 80 2.16 -7.63 9.07
C ARG A 80 1.70 -7.73 10.53
N VAL A 81 2.56 -7.39 11.48
CA VAL A 81 2.18 -7.33 12.90
C VAL A 81 1.45 -6.01 13.17
N VAL A 82 0.33 -6.09 13.87
CA VAL A 82 -0.49 -4.96 14.32
C VAL A 82 -0.80 -5.11 15.80
N GLN A 83 -1.31 -4.06 16.44
CA GLN A 83 -1.57 -4.03 17.89
C GLN A 83 -2.49 -5.18 18.37
N GLY A 84 -3.36 -5.71 17.50
CA GLY A 84 -4.27 -6.82 17.81
C GLY A 84 -3.90 -8.19 17.23
N GLY A 85 -2.69 -8.37 16.66
CA GLY A 85 -2.25 -9.66 16.13
C GLY A 85 -1.47 -9.58 14.82
N ARG A 86 -1.61 -10.59 13.96
CA ARG A 86 -0.87 -10.71 12.71
C ARG A 86 -1.85 -10.72 11.52
N ARG A 87 -1.70 -9.76 10.60
CA ARG A 87 -2.39 -9.75 9.31
C ARG A 87 -1.55 -10.51 8.29
N PHE A 88 -2.03 -11.66 7.85
CA PHE A 88 -1.32 -12.50 6.89
C PHE A 88 -1.60 -12.08 5.44
N SER A 89 -0.65 -12.39 4.56
CA SER A 89 -0.76 -12.29 3.11
C SER A 89 0.09 -13.39 2.48
N PHE A 90 -0.20 -13.77 1.25
CA PHE A 90 0.63 -14.69 0.48
C PHE A 90 1.54 -13.89 -0.44
N SER A 91 2.82 -14.24 -0.44
CA SER A 91 3.84 -13.76 -1.37
C SER A 91 4.23 -14.92 -2.26
N THR A 92 4.22 -14.70 -3.57
CA THR A 92 4.53 -15.72 -4.57
C THR A 92 5.58 -15.21 -5.53
N THR A 93 6.48 -16.09 -5.94
CA THR A 93 7.43 -15.86 -7.04
C THR A 93 7.17 -16.90 -8.13
N VAL A 94 7.05 -16.44 -9.37
CA VAL A 94 6.78 -17.25 -10.57
C VAL A 94 7.88 -17.00 -11.58
N VAL A 95 8.25 -18.03 -12.33
CA VAL A 95 9.08 -17.91 -13.54
C VAL A 95 8.23 -18.20 -14.76
N ILE A 96 8.40 -17.42 -15.81
CA ILE A 96 7.73 -17.56 -17.11
C ILE A 96 8.83 -17.67 -18.18
N GLY A 97 8.73 -18.59 -19.13
CA GLY A 97 9.73 -18.70 -20.18
C GLY A 97 9.38 -19.69 -21.29
N ASP A 98 9.99 -19.51 -22.46
CA ASP A 98 9.68 -20.25 -23.70
C ASP A 98 10.60 -21.47 -23.92
N ARG A 99 11.46 -21.80 -22.93
CA ARG A 99 12.51 -22.84 -23.00
C ARG A 99 13.53 -22.64 -24.13
N ASN A 100 13.46 -21.52 -24.85
CA ASN A 100 14.37 -21.16 -25.94
C ASN A 100 15.37 -20.07 -25.50
N GLY A 101 15.48 -19.83 -24.20
CA GLY A 101 16.44 -18.90 -23.60
C GLY A 101 15.81 -17.59 -23.10
N ALA A 102 14.53 -17.32 -23.37
CA ALA A 102 13.82 -16.19 -22.80
C ALA A 102 13.12 -16.59 -21.50
N VAL A 103 13.47 -15.92 -20.40
CA VAL A 103 12.87 -16.13 -19.07
C VAL A 103 12.56 -14.80 -18.39
N GLY A 104 11.40 -14.74 -17.73
CA GLY A 104 10.93 -13.63 -16.91
C GLY A 104 10.62 -14.12 -15.49
N LEU A 105 10.81 -13.23 -14.51
CA LEU A 105 10.46 -13.48 -13.11
C LEU A 105 9.37 -12.51 -12.69
N GLY A 106 8.31 -13.05 -12.11
CA GLY A 106 7.18 -12.28 -11.63
C GLY A 106 7.00 -12.46 -10.13
N THR A 107 6.66 -11.39 -9.44
CA THR A 107 6.35 -11.43 -8.02
C THR A 107 4.93 -10.95 -7.74
N GLY A 108 4.28 -11.55 -6.76
CA GLY A 108 2.89 -11.24 -6.46
C GLY A 108 2.60 -11.36 -4.99
N LYS A 109 1.83 -10.39 -4.46
CA LYS A 109 1.34 -10.43 -3.09
C LYS A 109 -0.15 -10.15 -3.02
N ALA A 110 -0.89 -10.99 -2.32
CA ALA A 110 -2.32 -10.85 -2.12
C ALA A 110 -2.79 -11.47 -0.81
N SER A 111 -4.07 -11.26 -0.47
CA SER A 111 -4.74 -11.90 0.66
C SER A 111 -4.95 -13.40 0.46
N ASP A 112 -5.04 -13.84 -0.80
CA ASP A 112 -5.24 -15.23 -1.20
C ASP A 112 -4.14 -15.69 -2.17
N THR A 113 -3.91 -17.00 -2.23
CA THR A 113 -2.84 -17.62 -3.03
C THR A 113 -3.12 -17.49 -4.53
N ALA A 114 -4.35 -17.74 -4.99
CA ALA A 114 -4.70 -17.65 -6.41
C ALA A 114 -4.47 -16.22 -6.94
N LEU A 115 -4.98 -15.22 -6.21
CA LEU A 115 -4.78 -13.80 -6.54
C LEU A 115 -3.31 -13.38 -6.50
N ALA A 116 -2.48 -13.98 -5.63
CA ALA A 116 -1.05 -13.69 -5.60
C ALA A 116 -0.35 -14.26 -6.84
N ILE A 117 -0.73 -15.46 -7.29
CA ILE A 117 -0.20 -16.08 -8.51
C ILE A 117 -0.59 -15.26 -9.75
N GLU A 118 -1.86 -14.88 -9.89
CA GLU A 118 -2.32 -14.05 -11.02
C GLU A 118 -1.62 -12.71 -11.11
N LYS A 119 -1.32 -12.08 -9.96
CA LYS A 119 -0.53 -10.85 -9.91
C LYS A 119 0.91 -11.09 -10.32
N ALA A 120 1.52 -12.18 -9.87
CA ALA A 120 2.87 -12.55 -10.26
C ALA A 120 2.98 -12.82 -11.76
N ILE A 121 1.98 -13.47 -12.37
CA ILE A 121 1.97 -13.74 -13.81
C ILE A 121 1.86 -12.44 -14.63
N ARG A 122 1.12 -11.44 -14.16
CA ARG A 122 0.98 -10.14 -14.83
C ARG A 122 2.21 -9.23 -14.66
N ASP A 123 3.02 -9.48 -13.63
CA ASP A 123 4.23 -8.72 -13.31
C ASP A 123 5.46 -9.19 -14.12
N ALA A 124 5.44 -10.47 -14.54
CA ALA A 124 6.42 -11.09 -15.43
C ALA A 124 6.18 -10.75 -16.91
#